data_AF-A0AAD9UA67-F1
#
_entry.id   AF-A0AAD9UA67-F1
#
_cell.length_a   1.000
_cell.length_b   1.000
_cell.length_c   1.000
_cell.angle_alpha   90.00
_cell.angle_beta   90.00
_cell.angle_gamma   90.00
#
_symmetry.space_group_name_H-M   'P 1'
#
loop_
_entity.id
_entity.type
_entity.pdbx_description
1 polymer ?
#
loop_
_entity_poly.entity_id
_entity_poly.type
_entity_poly.pdbx_seq_one_letter_code
_entity_poly.pdbx_strand_id
1 'polypeptide(L)'
;MSRKLHNEAEFAYGAGQVNPRRAVNPGLVYDMNDMNYIQFLCHEGYSGSSLAPLIGSKSVNCSSLIPGLGYDALNYPTMQLALKNEPTTAVFRRRVTNVGPPLSIYNATIRSPKGVEITVRPMTLSFTRSLKKRSFTVVVKAKPSAISSSLVLSGSLLLR
;
A
#
# COMPACT_ATOMS: atom_id res chain seq x y z
N MET A 1 3.26 -11.18 -18.76
CA MET A 1 1.90 -11.28 -18.18
C MET A 1 0.95 -10.46 -19.04
N SER A 2 -0.15 -11.06 -19.51
CA SER A 2 -1.07 -10.42 -20.45
C SER A 2 -2.43 -10.24 -19.79
N ARG A 3 -2.93 -9.00 -19.79
CA ARG A 3 -4.28 -8.67 -19.31
C ARG A 3 -5.38 -9.38 -20.10
N LYS A 4 -5.06 -9.92 -21.29
CA LYS A 4 -5.98 -10.74 -22.10
C LYS A 4 -6.06 -12.20 -21.64
N LEU A 5 -5.05 -12.70 -20.93
CA LEU A 5 -4.95 -14.10 -20.50
C LEU A 5 -5.33 -14.28 -19.02
N HIS A 6 -5.20 -13.22 -18.21
CA HIS A 6 -5.53 -13.26 -16.77
C HIS A 6 -6.48 -12.12 -16.42
N ASN A 7 -7.78 -12.42 -16.39
CA ASN A 7 -8.83 -11.46 -16.07
C ASN A 7 -8.84 -11.06 -14.59
N GLU A 8 -8.24 -11.88 -13.73
CA GLU A 8 -8.05 -11.66 -12.29
C GLU A 8 -6.95 -10.63 -11.98
N ALA A 9 -6.14 -10.26 -12.98
CA ALA A 9 -5.11 -9.22 -12.92
C ALA A 9 -4.19 -9.37 -11.68
N GLU A 10 -4.13 -8.35 -10.83
CA GLU A 10 -3.26 -8.33 -9.64
C GLU A 10 -3.57 -9.45 -8.64
N PHE A 11 -4.75 -10.07 -8.66
CA PHE A 11 -5.04 -11.24 -7.85
C PHE A 11 -4.40 -12.53 -8.38
N ALA A 12 -4.08 -12.59 -9.68
CA ALA A 12 -3.35 -13.72 -10.26
C ALA A 12 -1.83 -13.56 -10.14
N TYR A 13 -1.30 -12.33 -10.26
CA TYR A 13 0.14 -12.12 -10.41
C TYR A 13 0.76 -11.02 -9.52
N GLY A 14 -0.03 -10.37 -8.66
CA GLY A 14 0.45 -9.30 -7.79
C GLY A 14 1.07 -8.14 -8.56
N ALA A 15 2.26 -7.71 -8.16
CA ALA A 15 3.01 -6.62 -8.82
C ALA A 15 3.65 -7.04 -10.16
N GLY A 16 3.64 -8.33 -10.49
CA GLY A 16 4.13 -8.87 -11.75
C GLY A 16 5.30 -9.85 -11.61
N GLN A 17 5.97 -10.14 -12.73
CA GLN A 17 7.08 -11.09 -12.77
C GLN A 17 8.33 -10.53 -12.09
N VAL A 18 8.99 -11.35 -11.29
CA VAL A 18 10.23 -10.98 -10.59
C VAL A 18 11.31 -10.51 -11.55
N ASN A 19 12.00 -9.43 -11.19
CA ASN A 19 13.22 -8.96 -11.86
C ASN A 19 14.38 -8.96 -10.86
N PRO A 20 15.17 -10.04 -10.78
CA PRO A 20 16.22 -10.16 -9.77
C PRO A 20 17.27 -9.06 -9.86
N ARG A 21 17.67 -8.67 -11.08
CA ARG A 21 18.69 -7.62 -11.29
C ARG A 21 18.27 -6.27 -10.74
N ARG A 22 16.99 -5.91 -10.89
CA ARG A 22 16.44 -4.67 -10.32
C ARG A 22 16.17 -4.77 -8.81
N ALA A 23 15.84 -5.96 -8.31
CA ALA A 23 15.54 -6.17 -6.90
C ALA A 23 16.74 -5.96 -5.97
N VAL A 24 17.97 -6.14 -6.45
CA VAL A 24 19.20 -5.88 -5.66
C VAL A 24 19.33 -4.40 -5.28
N ASN A 25 18.92 -3.49 -6.17
CA ASN A 25 19.04 -2.04 -5.95
C ASN A 25 17.71 -1.34 -6.32
N PRO A 26 16.68 -1.42 -5.45
CA PRO A 26 15.33 -0.94 -5.78
C PRO A 26 15.18 0.59 -5.62
N GLY A 27 16.17 1.27 -5.04
CA GLY A 27 16.12 2.70 -4.72
C GLY A 27 15.28 3.00 -3.48
N LEU A 28 14.00 2.58 -3.47
CA LEU A 28 13.06 2.76 -2.37
C LEU A 28 12.52 1.41 -1.87
N VAL A 29 12.32 1.30 -0.55
CA VAL A 29 11.67 0.14 0.09
C VAL A 29 10.56 0.58 1.04
N TYR A 30 9.54 -0.27 1.18
CA TYR A 30 8.43 -0.09 2.10
C TYR A 30 8.66 -0.96 3.33
N ASP A 31 9.38 -0.44 4.33
CA ASP A 31 9.73 -1.21 5.51
C ASP A 31 8.57 -1.33 6.50
N MET A 32 8.45 -2.51 7.11
CA MET A 32 7.52 -2.83 8.19
C MET A 32 8.18 -3.74 9.22
N ASN A 33 7.65 -3.75 10.43
CA ASN A 33 8.02 -4.69 11.49
C ASN A 33 6.78 -5.38 12.08
N ASP A 34 7.01 -6.30 13.03
CA ASP A 34 5.95 -7.10 13.67
C ASP A 34 4.85 -6.23 14.30
N MET A 35 5.23 -5.09 14.89
CA MET A 35 4.27 -4.15 15.46
C MET A 35 3.32 -3.56 14.42
N ASN A 36 3.74 -3.38 13.16
CA ASN A 36 2.84 -2.92 12.10
C ASN A 36 1.78 -3.98 11.76
N TYR A 37 2.15 -5.26 11.79
CA TYR A 37 1.20 -6.35 11.59
C TYR A 37 0.22 -6.48 12.76
N ILE A 38 0.71 -6.32 14.01
CA ILE A 38 -0.15 -6.31 15.19
C ILE A 38 -1.15 -5.14 15.12
N GLN A 39 -0.69 -3.94 14.76
CA GLN A 39 -1.55 -2.77 14.55
C GLN A 39 -2.60 -3.01 13.46
N PHE A 40 -2.22 -3.65 12.35
CA PHE A 40 -3.14 -4.04 11.29
C PHE A 40 -4.22 -5.01 11.79
N LEU A 41 -3.84 -6.07 12.51
CA LEU A 41 -4.81 -7.02 13.04
C LEU A 41 -5.74 -6.37 14.08
N CYS A 42 -5.21 -5.52 14.96
CA CYS A 42 -6.06 -4.72 15.85
C CYS A 42 -7.03 -3.81 15.07
N HIS A 43 -6.58 -3.21 13.96
CA HIS A 43 -7.39 -2.36 13.08
C HIS A 43 -8.50 -3.15 12.37
N GLU A 44 -8.25 -4.40 11.99
CA GLU A 44 -9.26 -5.31 11.44
C GLU A 44 -10.26 -5.84 12.50
N GLY A 45 -10.09 -5.46 13.78
CA GLY A 45 -11.02 -5.78 14.86
C GLY A 45 -10.68 -7.04 15.66
N TYR A 46 -9.49 -7.60 15.51
CA TYR A 46 -9.04 -8.72 16.34
C TYR A 46 -8.77 -8.25 17.78
N SER A 47 -9.18 -9.05 18.75
CA SER A 47 -8.91 -8.79 20.17
C SER A 47 -7.51 -9.26 20.57
N GLY A 48 -6.96 -8.67 21.63
CA GLY A 48 -5.68 -9.07 22.20
C GLY A 48 -5.57 -10.55 22.56
N SER A 49 -6.68 -11.15 23.01
CA SER A 49 -6.74 -12.59 23.32
C SER A 49 -6.65 -13.46 22.08
N SER A 50 -7.31 -13.07 20.98
CA SER A 50 -7.23 -13.77 19.69
C SER A 50 -5.85 -13.66 19.05
N LEU A 51 -5.09 -12.59 19.35
CA LEU A 51 -3.74 -12.41 18.85
C LEU A 51 -2.67 -13.15 19.64
N ALA A 52 -2.91 -13.49 20.92
CA ALA A 52 -1.93 -14.11 21.80
C ALA A 52 -1.25 -15.37 21.20
N PRO A 53 -1.95 -16.30 20.51
CA PRO A 53 -1.29 -17.44 19.88
C PRO A 53 -0.29 -17.06 18.77
N LEU A 54 -0.49 -15.92 18.10
CA LEU A 54 0.34 -15.45 17.00
C LEU A 54 1.58 -14.67 17.47
N ILE A 55 1.45 -13.92 18.57
CA ILE A 55 2.49 -13.02 19.09
C ILE A 55 3.25 -13.61 20.29
N GLY A 56 2.82 -14.77 20.79
CA GLY A 56 3.33 -15.42 21.99
C GLY A 56 2.53 -15.08 23.27
N SER A 57 2.93 -15.67 24.40
CA SER A 57 2.16 -15.67 25.66
C SER A 57 1.92 -14.30 26.33
N LYS A 58 2.33 -13.19 25.71
CA LYS A 58 2.02 -11.83 26.17
C LYS A 58 0.84 -11.30 25.36
N SER A 59 -0.33 -11.17 26.00
CA SER A 59 -1.48 -10.54 25.36
C SER A 59 -1.17 -9.07 25.04
N VAL A 60 -1.60 -8.62 23.86
CA VAL A 60 -1.50 -7.22 23.44
C VAL A 60 -2.81 -6.51 23.72
N ASN A 61 -2.75 -5.34 24.34
CA ASN A 61 -3.92 -4.48 24.46
C ASN A 61 -4.02 -3.53 23.26
N CYS A 62 -4.84 -3.89 22.26
CA CYS A 62 -5.06 -3.08 21.06
C CYS A 62 -5.47 -1.63 21.36
N SER A 63 -6.25 -1.40 22.41
CA SER A 63 -6.71 -0.06 22.80
C SER A 63 -5.59 0.84 23.32
N SER A 64 -4.47 0.26 23.78
CA SER A 64 -3.29 1.01 24.22
C SER A 64 -2.26 1.27 23.11
N LEU A 65 -2.42 0.63 21.95
CA LEU A 65 -1.49 0.82 20.83
C LEU A 65 -1.80 2.10 20.08
N ILE A 66 -0.75 2.73 19.57
CA ILE A 66 -0.91 3.73 18.51
C ILE A 66 -1.52 3.01 17.30
N PRO A 67 -2.68 3.45 16.77
CA PRO A 67 -3.30 2.78 15.63
C PRO A 67 -2.41 2.81 14.38
N GLY A 68 -2.53 1.78 13.55
CA GLY A 68 -1.97 1.79 12.22
C GLY A 68 -2.54 2.95 11.39
N LEU A 69 -1.78 3.40 10.40
CA LEU A 69 -2.13 4.58 9.62
C LEU A 69 -2.72 4.21 8.27
N GLY A 70 -3.80 4.89 7.89
CA GLY A 70 -4.43 4.74 6.58
C GLY A 70 -5.55 3.69 6.57
N TYR A 71 -6.14 3.48 5.40
CA TYR A 71 -7.29 2.59 5.21
C TYR A 71 -7.01 1.15 5.62
N ASP A 72 -5.81 0.65 5.31
CA ASP A 72 -5.37 -0.72 5.53
C ASP A 72 -4.37 -0.87 6.68
N ALA A 73 -4.12 0.20 7.45
CA ALA A 73 -3.19 0.21 8.60
C ALA A 73 -1.75 -0.28 8.32
N LEU A 74 -1.37 -0.50 7.05
CA LEU A 74 -0.11 -1.11 6.64
C LEU A 74 0.76 -0.17 5.81
N ASN A 75 2.06 -0.40 5.86
CA ASN A 75 3.02 0.20 4.92
C ASN A 75 3.37 -0.79 3.80
N TYR A 76 2.35 -1.35 3.15
CA TYR A 76 2.53 -2.39 2.11
C TYR A 76 2.81 -1.76 0.72
N PRO A 77 3.61 -2.39 -0.16
CA PRO A 77 3.94 -1.85 -1.49
C PRO A 77 2.78 -1.87 -2.49
N THR A 78 1.62 -2.44 -2.14
CA THR A 78 0.39 -2.42 -2.93
C THR A 78 -0.78 -1.84 -2.11
N MET A 79 -1.88 -1.52 -2.78
CA MET A 79 -3.09 -0.94 -2.18
C MET A 79 -4.30 -1.66 -2.78
N GLN A 80 -5.20 -2.15 -1.94
CA GLN A 80 -6.44 -2.78 -2.36
C GLN A 80 -7.62 -2.02 -1.77
N LEU A 81 -8.64 -1.79 -2.60
CA LEU A 81 -9.89 -1.16 -2.19
C LEU A 81 -11.06 -1.97 -2.74
N ALA A 82 -11.87 -2.52 -1.83
CA ALA A 82 -13.13 -3.14 -2.21
C ALA A 82 -14.13 -2.03 -2.57
N LEU A 83 -14.69 -2.08 -3.78
CA LEU A 83 -15.70 -1.14 -4.23
C LEU A 83 -17.08 -1.61 -3.78
N LYS A 84 -17.89 -0.66 -3.31
CA LYS A 84 -19.31 -0.87 -2.97
C LYS A 84 -20.17 -0.10 -3.95
N ASN A 85 -21.47 -0.43 -4.05
CA ASN A 85 -22.46 0.29 -4.89
C ASN A 85 -22.75 1.74 -4.43
N GLU A 86 -21.79 2.39 -3.77
CA GLU A 86 -21.81 3.74 -3.24
C GLU A 86 -20.44 4.41 -3.48
N PRO A 87 -20.36 5.74 -3.49
CA PRO A 87 -19.08 6.44 -3.59
C PRO A 87 -18.11 5.96 -2.51
N THR A 88 -16.98 5.40 -2.92
CA THR A 88 -15.99 4.84 -2.00
C THR A 88 -14.75 5.72 -1.98
N THR A 89 -14.25 6.06 -0.79
CA THR A 89 -12.99 6.79 -0.61
C THR A 89 -12.08 6.03 0.35
N ALA A 90 -10.83 5.82 -0.05
CA ALA A 90 -9.79 5.25 0.81
C ALA A 90 -8.55 6.14 0.82
N VAL A 91 -7.94 6.25 2.00
CA VAL A 91 -6.73 7.05 2.22
C VAL A 91 -5.62 6.10 2.67
N PHE A 92 -4.70 5.77 1.78
CA PHE A 92 -3.54 4.95 2.08
C PHE A 92 -2.38 5.84 2.52
N ARG A 93 -1.72 5.49 3.62
CA ARG A 93 -0.54 6.20 4.11
C ARG A 93 0.67 5.30 3.95
N ARG A 94 1.67 5.78 3.22
CA ARG A 94 2.88 5.03 2.93
C ARG A 94 4.11 5.80 3.35
N ARG A 95 5.15 5.06 3.70
CA ARG A 95 6.45 5.55 4.07
C ARG A 95 7.52 4.71 3.38
N VAL A 96 8.33 5.37 2.57
CA VAL A 96 9.43 4.72 1.87
C VAL A 96 10.75 5.12 2.49
N THR A 97 11.69 4.17 2.54
CA THR A 97 13.08 4.38 2.93
C THR A 97 13.95 4.41 1.67
N ASN A 98 14.80 5.42 1.51
CA ASN A 98 15.77 5.45 0.43
C ASN A 98 16.95 4.53 0.74
N VAL A 99 17.06 3.42 0.02
CA VAL A 99 18.20 2.47 0.09
C VAL A 99 19.17 2.66 -1.07
N GLY A 100 18.92 3.65 -1.93
CA GLY A 100 19.81 4.06 -3.01
C GLY A 100 20.76 5.21 -2.62
N PRO A 101 21.31 5.90 -3.63
CA PRO A 101 22.22 7.02 -3.44
C PRO A 101 21.60 8.19 -2.64
N PRO A 102 22.42 8.97 -1.90
CA PRO A 102 21.97 10.22 -1.27
C PRO A 102 21.57 11.26 -2.33
N LEU A 103 20.94 12.36 -1.90
CA LEU A 103 20.52 13.47 -2.77
C LEU A 103 19.60 13.03 -3.93
N SER A 104 18.74 12.04 -3.69
CA SER A 104 17.80 11.52 -4.69
C SER A 104 16.43 12.20 -4.59
N ILE A 105 15.80 12.46 -5.74
CA ILE A 105 14.45 13.01 -5.86
C ILE A 105 13.61 12.02 -6.66
N TYR A 106 12.46 11.62 -6.11
CA TYR A 106 11.51 10.73 -6.76
C TYR A 106 10.19 11.44 -7.02
N ASN A 107 9.67 11.35 -8.24
CA ASN A 107 8.40 11.91 -8.68
C ASN A 107 7.35 10.80 -8.87
N ALA A 108 6.15 11.06 -8.36
CA ALA A 108 5.00 10.18 -8.48
C ALA A 108 4.37 10.29 -9.87
N THR A 109 4.23 9.14 -10.55
CA THR A 109 3.45 8.99 -11.77
C THR A 109 2.29 8.04 -11.52
N ILE A 110 1.07 8.45 -11.88
CA ILE A 110 -0.17 7.75 -11.56
C ILE A 110 -0.83 7.27 -12.85
N ARG A 111 -1.33 6.04 -12.85
CA ARG A 111 -2.23 5.50 -13.87
C ARG A 111 -3.52 5.06 -13.19
N SER A 112 -4.60 5.79 -13.43
CA SER A 112 -5.91 5.50 -12.85
C SER A 112 -6.79 4.72 -13.82
N PRO A 113 -7.53 3.69 -13.37
CA PRO A 113 -8.56 3.06 -14.19
C PRO A 113 -9.76 4.01 -14.38
N LYS A 114 -10.55 3.78 -15.43
CA LYS A 114 -11.76 4.57 -15.71
C LYS A 114 -12.72 4.50 -14.51
N GLY A 115 -13.26 5.64 -14.10
CA GLY A 115 -14.19 5.73 -12.96
C GLY A 115 -13.53 5.82 -11.58
N VAL A 116 -12.20 5.73 -11.50
CA VAL A 116 -11.42 5.87 -10.27
C VAL A 116 -10.48 7.07 -10.38
N GLU A 117 -10.47 7.90 -9.36
CA GLU A 117 -9.54 9.00 -9.18
C GLU A 117 -8.48 8.58 -8.15
N ILE A 118 -7.21 8.75 -8.50
CA ILE A 118 -6.07 8.45 -7.61
C ILE A 118 -5.25 9.74 -7.51
N THR A 119 -5.02 10.21 -6.29
CA THR A 119 -4.21 11.40 -6.01
C THR A 119 -3.11 11.08 -5.00
N VAL A 120 -1.94 11.70 -5.15
CA VAL A 120 -0.78 11.47 -4.29
C VAL A 120 -0.26 12.79 -3.72
N ARG A 121 0.03 12.82 -2.42
CA ARG A 121 0.61 13.99 -1.74
C ARG A 121 1.70 13.61 -0.74
N PRO A 122 2.90 14.20 -0.81
CA PRO A 122 3.39 15.04 -1.92
C PRO A 122 3.64 14.22 -3.19
N MET A 123 3.63 14.87 -4.36
CA MET A 123 4.01 14.21 -5.62
C MET A 123 5.51 14.01 -5.78
N THR A 124 6.33 14.73 -5.02
CA THR A 124 7.79 14.67 -5.09
C THR A 124 8.37 14.36 -3.71
N LEU A 125 9.29 13.40 -3.65
CA LEU A 125 10.00 12.98 -2.45
C LEU A 125 11.49 13.26 -2.60
N SER A 126 12.01 14.20 -1.80
CA SER A 126 13.43 14.54 -1.77
C SER A 126 14.14 13.92 -0.56
N PHE A 127 15.23 13.19 -0.83
CA PHE A 127 16.05 12.50 0.14
C PHE A 127 17.45 13.08 0.18
N THR A 128 17.82 13.65 1.32
CA THR A 128 19.14 14.27 1.50
C THR A 128 20.26 13.26 1.77
N ARG A 129 19.92 12.06 2.26
CA ARG A 129 20.86 10.98 2.58
C ARG A 129 20.21 9.61 2.42
N SER A 130 21.02 8.57 2.30
CA SER A 130 20.57 7.17 2.35
C SER A 130 19.94 6.85 3.71
N LEU A 131 19.08 5.84 3.74
CA LEU A 131 18.24 5.39 4.86
C LEU A 131 17.26 6.44 5.42
N LYS A 132 17.15 7.61 4.77
CA LYS A 132 16.14 8.60 5.13
C LYS A 132 14.76 8.11 4.68
N LYS A 133 13.77 8.31 5.56
CA LYS A 133 12.38 7.96 5.31
C LYS A 133 11.58 9.17 4.87
N ARG A 134 10.66 8.98 3.94
CA ARG A 134 9.66 9.99 3.55
C ARG A 134 8.29 9.35 3.45
N SER A 135 7.28 10.08 3.90
CA SER A 135 5.90 9.64 3.84
C SER A 135 5.15 10.36 2.74
N PHE A 136 4.19 9.66 2.14
CA PHE A 136 3.22 10.22 1.22
C PHE A 136 1.86 9.56 1.46
N THR A 137 0.82 10.25 1.02
CA THR A 137 -0.56 9.81 1.13
C THR A 137 -1.10 9.58 -0.27
N VAL A 138 -1.80 8.46 -0.46
CA VAL A 138 -2.54 8.15 -1.67
C VAL A 138 -4.02 8.16 -1.33
N VAL A 139 -4.79 9.00 -2.02
CA VAL A 139 -6.25 9.03 -1.88
C VAL A 139 -6.86 8.43 -3.14
N VAL A 140 -7.64 7.38 -2.95
CA VAL A 140 -8.37 6.69 -4.02
C VAL A 140 -9.86 6.98 -3.83
N LYS A 141 -10.50 7.54 -4.84
CA LYS A 141 -11.94 7.78 -4.88
C LYS A 141 -12.54 7.04 -6.06
N ALA A 142 -13.61 6.28 -5.83
CA ALA A 142 -14.31 5.54 -6.86
C ALA A 142 -15.79 5.94 -6.88
N LYS A 143 -16.33 6.14 -8.08
CA LYS A 143 -17.77 6.36 -8.28
C LYS A 143 -18.49 5.01 -8.38
N PRO A 144 -19.80 4.93 -8.03
CA PRO A 144 -20.58 3.70 -8.22
C PRO A 144 -20.53 3.17 -9.65
N SER A 145 -20.50 4.07 -10.64
CA SER A 145 -20.38 3.72 -12.07
C SER A 145 -19.03 3.13 -12.48
N ALA A 146 -18.04 3.08 -11.58
CA ALA A 146 -16.79 2.35 -11.81
C ALA A 146 -16.99 0.83 -11.72
N ILE A 147 -18.06 0.38 -11.05
CA ILE A 147 -18.48 -1.02 -10.99
C ILE A 147 -19.13 -1.38 -12.32
N SER A 148 -18.30 -1.53 -13.34
CA SER A 148 -18.70 -2.12 -14.61
C SER A 148 -18.73 -3.65 -14.49
N SER A 149 -19.00 -4.35 -15.58
CA SER A 149 -18.90 -5.82 -15.66
C SER A 149 -17.51 -6.40 -15.33
N SER A 150 -16.49 -5.55 -15.14
CA SER A 150 -15.15 -5.98 -14.71
C SER A 150 -15.08 -6.27 -13.21
N LEU A 151 -14.66 -7.49 -12.85
CA LEU A 151 -14.44 -7.91 -11.46
C LEU A 151 -13.27 -7.16 -10.78
N VAL A 152 -12.32 -6.59 -11.55
CA VAL A 152 -11.11 -5.94 -11.02
C VAL A 152 -10.76 -4.67 -11.82
N LEU A 153 -10.45 -3.58 -11.12
CA LEU A 153 -9.95 -2.33 -11.70
C LEU A 153 -8.49 -2.10 -11.31
N SER A 154 -7.59 -2.16 -12.30
CA SER A 154 -6.15 -2.00 -12.07
C SER A 154 -5.69 -0.55 -12.26
N GLY A 155 -4.99 -0.01 -11.26
CA GLY A 155 -4.24 1.24 -11.32
C GLY A 155 -2.79 1.05 -10.90
N SER A 156 -1.93 2.06 -11.09
CA SER A 156 -0.54 1.99 -10.64
C SER A 156 0.00 3.35 -10.19
N LEU A 157 0.87 3.31 -9.19
CA LEU A 157 1.70 4.44 -8.76
C LEU A 157 3.17 4.05 -8.94
N LEU A 158 3.93 4.87 -9.65
CA LEU A 158 5.37 4.71 -9.85
C LEU A 158 6.10 5.90 -9.23
N LEU A 159 7.13 5.63 -8.44
CA LEU A 159 8.08 6.63 -7.95
C LEU A 159 9.36 6.49 -8.79
N ARG A 160 9.76 7.56 -9.49
CA ARG A 160 10.95 7.57 -10.36
C ARG A 160 11.82 8.79 -10.10
#